data_AF-A0A962H902-F1
#
_entry.id   AF-A0A962H902-F1
#
_cell.length_a   1.000
_cell.length_b   1.000
_cell.length_c   1.000
_cell.angle_alpha   90.00
_cell.angle_beta   90.00
_cell.angle_gamma   90.00
#
_symmetry.space_group_name_H-M   'P 1'
#
loop_
_entity.id
_entity.type
_entity.pdbx_description
1 polymer ?
#
loop_
_entity_poly.entity_id
_entity_poly.type
_entity_poly.pdbx_seq_one_letter_code
_entity_poly.pdbx_strand_id
1 'polypeptide(L)'
;MAHSAITRWPLLLLLSLATAAWAAPSQYAEVLKASEELPTLRWKALDLAKLAAEDEVADALDAPKRFAVSHAVDYTPSNSGSWERPAKGPWVWRLKLYAADAVHLNFGFERFALPPGAQLLIVAGDGKTALGPYTRADMLEHGQLWTPVLGGDQAILQLSVDSRQVDQVELRLTHIGHGYRGFGHRSKVCKSGSCNTDVACLADGDPWNAPRRSVGAYSRNGVFACTGSLVNNTANDRRMLFLTATHCGVSNDSVASTMVVYWNYESPTCRVPGSAASGMALPKPTTTTAGLRFLAATENPFDGGAPA
;
A
#
# COMPACT_ATOMS: atom_id res chain seq x y z
N MET A 1 -77.11 33.88 10.13
CA MET A 1 -76.16 33.85 8.99
C MET A 1 -74.99 34.75 9.38
N ALA A 2 -73.91 34.16 9.88
CA ALA A 2 -72.80 34.88 10.50
C ALA A 2 -71.51 34.70 9.70
N HIS A 3 -70.72 35.77 9.67
CA HIS A 3 -69.61 36.05 8.76
C HIS A 3 -68.38 35.14 8.93
N SER A 4 -67.70 34.95 7.80
CA SER A 4 -66.41 34.28 7.62
C SER A 4 -65.26 35.20 8.05
N ALA A 5 -64.28 34.67 8.79
CA ALA A 5 -63.00 35.34 9.07
C ALA A 5 -61.84 34.38 8.78
N ILE A 6 -61.06 34.69 7.74
CA ILE A 6 -59.86 33.96 7.35
C ILE A 6 -58.66 34.65 8.02
N THR A 7 -58.05 33.99 8.99
CA THR A 7 -56.80 34.42 9.63
C THR A 7 -55.59 33.93 8.82
N ARG A 8 -54.81 34.87 8.27
CA ARG A 8 -53.52 34.60 7.62
C ARG A 8 -52.41 34.62 8.67
N TRP A 9 -51.63 33.54 8.78
CA TRP A 9 -50.38 33.49 9.54
C TRP A 9 -49.20 33.90 8.64
N PRO A 10 -48.24 34.71 9.11
CA PRO A 10 -47.06 35.05 8.33
C PRO A 10 -46.07 33.88 8.36
N LEU A 11 -45.58 33.51 7.18
CA LEU A 11 -44.52 32.51 7.01
C LEU A 11 -43.18 33.16 7.41
N LEU A 12 -42.61 32.77 8.55
CA LEU A 12 -41.26 33.15 8.97
C LEU A 12 -40.23 32.33 8.16
N LEU A 13 -39.56 33.00 7.22
CA LEU A 13 -38.42 32.45 6.48
C LEU A 13 -37.19 32.37 7.41
N LEU A 14 -36.89 31.17 7.87
CA LEU A 14 -35.62 30.85 8.53
C LEU A 14 -34.51 30.79 7.45
N LEU A 15 -33.67 31.83 7.38
CA LEU A 15 -32.42 31.77 6.62
C LEU A 15 -31.46 30.79 7.32
N SER A 16 -31.26 29.61 6.73
CA SER A 16 -30.18 28.71 7.11
C SER A 16 -28.84 29.29 6.65
N LEU A 17 -28.08 29.86 7.57
CA LEU A 17 -26.66 30.17 7.36
C LEU A 17 -25.88 28.85 7.26
N ALA A 18 -25.56 28.43 6.03
CA ALA A 18 -24.65 27.33 5.80
C ALA A 18 -23.24 27.77 6.22
N THR A 19 -22.77 27.27 7.36
CA THR A 19 -21.36 27.39 7.74
C THR A 19 -20.54 26.53 6.80
N ALA A 20 -19.79 27.18 5.90
CA ALA A 20 -18.77 26.50 5.12
C ALA A 20 -17.72 25.96 6.10
N ALA A 21 -17.77 24.66 6.39
CA ALA A 21 -16.73 23.99 7.16
C ALA A 21 -15.41 24.11 6.39
N TRP A 22 -14.51 24.98 6.88
CA TRP A 22 -13.14 25.02 6.41
C TRP A 22 -12.49 23.66 6.72
N ALA A 23 -12.33 22.82 5.70
CA ALA A 23 -11.54 21.61 5.82
C ALA A 23 -10.10 22.01 6.16
N ALA A 24 -9.51 21.38 7.18
CA ALA A 24 -8.10 21.58 7.48
C ALA A 24 -7.26 21.26 6.22
N PRO A 25 -6.24 22.09 5.90
CA PRO A 25 -5.39 21.83 4.75
C PRO A 25 -4.73 20.46 4.87
N SER A 26 -4.57 19.77 3.74
CA SER A 26 -3.96 18.45 3.72
C SER A 26 -2.52 18.51 4.24
N GLN A 27 -2.06 17.45 4.92
CA GLN A 27 -0.72 17.40 5.52
C GLN A 27 0.38 17.69 4.49
N TYR A 28 0.15 17.34 3.23
CA TYR A 28 1.08 17.51 2.12
C TYR A 28 0.60 18.53 1.06
N ALA A 29 -0.21 19.53 1.46
CA ALA A 29 -0.78 20.52 0.55
C ALA A 29 0.27 21.25 -0.32
N GLU A 30 1.44 21.58 0.25
CA GLU A 30 2.53 22.22 -0.50
C GLU A 30 3.08 21.32 -1.61
N VAL A 31 3.17 20.01 -1.39
CA VAL A 31 3.60 19.04 -2.42
C VAL A 31 2.57 18.98 -3.55
N LEU A 32 1.28 18.98 -3.21
CA LEU A 32 0.20 18.99 -4.20
C LEU A 32 0.27 20.25 -5.07
N LYS A 33 0.34 21.43 -4.42
CA LYS A 33 0.39 22.73 -5.07
C LYS A 33 1.60 22.84 -6.00
N ALA A 34 2.79 22.46 -5.54
CA ALA A 34 4.00 22.46 -6.34
C ALA A 34 4.00 21.42 -7.49
N SER A 35 2.97 20.57 -7.56
CA SER A 35 2.82 19.52 -8.57
C SER A 35 1.61 19.72 -9.48
N GLU A 36 0.87 20.82 -9.36
CA GLU A 36 -0.36 21.05 -10.13
C GLU A 36 -0.09 21.05 -11.64
N GLU A 37 0.94 21.79 -12.06
CA GLU A 37 1.31 22.00 -13.46
C GLU A 37 2.21 20.91 -14.06
N LEU A 38 2.61 19.91 -13.27
CA LEU A 38 3.50 18.85 -13.74
C LEU A 38 2.82 17.92 -14.76
N PRO A 39 3.53 17.51 -15.83
CA PRO A 39 3.08 16.43 -16.68
C PRO A 39 2.74 15.19 -15.86
N THR A 40 1.57 14.61 -16.13
CA THR A 40 1.08 13.42 -15.42
C THR A 40 1.22 12.21 -16.32
N LEU A 41 1.94 11.19 -15.84
CA LEU A 41 1.95 9.87 -16.46
C LEU A 41 0.63 9.16 -16.17
N ARG A 42 -0.01 8.62 -17.21
CA ARG A 42 -1.39 8.13 -17.12
C ARG A 42 -1.52 6.69 -17.57
N TRP A 43 -2.23 5.90 -16.75
CA TRP A 43 -2.73 4.59 -17.12
C TRP A 43 -4.25 4.59 -17.14
N LYS A 44 -4.81 3.85 -18.09
CA LYS A 44 -6.26 3.66 -18.21
C LYS A 44 -6.77 2.76 -17.08
N ALA A 45 -8.08 2.80 -16.88
CA ALA A 45 -8.76 1.88 -15.98
C ALA A 45 -8.52 0.43 -16.43
N LEU A 46 -8.37 -0.46 -15.44
CA LEU A 46 -8.23 -1.89 -15.68
C LEU A 46 -9.57 -2.48 -16.15
N ASP A 47 -9.50 -3.49 -17.00
CA ASP A 47 -10.67 -4.32 -17.36
C ASP A 47 -10.98 -5.28 -16.20
N LEU A 48 -11.84 -4.84 -15.28
CA LEU A 48 -12.16 -5.59 -14.07
C LEU A 48 -12.95 -6.88 -14.38
N ALA A 49 -13.73 -6.91 -15.47
CA ALA A 49 -14.47 -8.10 -15.86
C ALA A 49 -13.51 -9.20 -16.33
N LYS A 50 -12.54 -8.82 -17.18
CA LYS A 50 -11.46 -9.72 -17.59
C LYS A 50 -10.64 -10.21 -16.40
N LEU A 51 -10.21 -9.29 -15.52
CA LEU A 51 -9.41 -9.66 -14.35
C LEU A 51 -10.15 -10.59 -13.41
N ALA A 52 -11.46 -10.40 -13.22
CA ALA A 52 -12.28 -11.29 -12.40
C ALA A 52 -12.33 -12.72 -12.98
N ALA A 53 -12.52 -12.86 -14.29
CA ALA A 53 -12.53 -14.17 -14.95
C ALA A 53 -11.16 -14.87 -14.88
N GLU A 54 -10.06 -14.14 -15.08
CA GLU A 54 -8.70 -14.68 -14.92
C GLU A 54 -8.44 -15.13 -13.48
N ASP A 55 -8.84 -14.30 -12.51
CA ASP A 55 -8.62 -14.58 -11.10
C ASP A 55 -9.45 -15.78 -10.61
N GLU A 56 -10.66 -16.00 -11.13
CA GLU A 56 -11.50 -17.16 -10.78
C GLU A 56 -10.80 -18.47 -11.16
N VAL A 57 -10.15 -18.51 -12.33
CA VAL A 57 -9.35 -19.67 -12.76
C VAL A 57 -8.11 -19.84 -11.89
N ALA A 58 -7.38 -18.75 -11.61
CA ALA A 58 -6.17 -18.81 -10.78
C ALA A 58 -6.48 -19.25 -9.34
N ASP A 59 -7.60 -18.78 -8.80
CA ASP A 59 -8.07 -19.09 -7.45
C ASP A 59 -8.43 -20.57 -7.27
N ALA A 60 -8.78 -21.27 -8.37
CA ALA A 60 -9.02 -22.71 -8.38
C ALA A 60 -7.72 -23.54 -8.47
N LEU A 61 -6.56 -22.93 -8.76
CA LEU A 61 -5.28 -23.60 -9.02
C LEU A 61 -4.24 -23.42 -7.90
N ASP A 62 -4.67 -23.11 -6.67
CA ASP A 62 -3.80 -22.82 -5.50
C ASP A 62 -2.72 -21.75 -5.77
N ALA A 63 -3.03 -20.80 -6.67
CA ALA A 63 -2.12 -19.72 -7.02
C ALA A 63 -2.18 -18.56 -6.00
N PRO A 64 -1.08 -17.81 -5.82
CA PRO A 64 -1.08 -16.63 -4.98
C PRO A 64 -2.13 -15.60 -5.43
N LYS A 65 -2.80 -14.95 -4.48
CA LYS A 65 -3.88 -14.01 -4.78
C LYS A 65 -3.31 -12.76 -5.45
N ARG A 66 -3.71 -12.51 -6.70
CA ARG A 66 -3.43 -11.22 -7.37
C ARG A 66 -4.24 -10.10 -6.72
N PHE A 67 -3.63 -8.97 -6.41
CA PHE A 67 -4.31 -7.80 -5.82
C PHE A 67 -4.08 -6.49 -6.60
N ALA A 68 -3.12 -6.48 -7.52
CA ALA A 68 -2.79 -5.37 -8.41
C ALA A 68 -2.34 -5.89 -9.79
N VAL A 69 -2.31 -5.01 -10.78
CA VAL A 69 -1.66 -5.23 -12.08
C VAL A 69 -0.40 -4.38 -12.12
N SER A 70 0.75 -4.96 -12.47
CA SER A 70 2.00 -4.20 -12.59
C SER A 70 2.11 -3.53 -13.95
N HIS A 71 2.51 -2.27 -13.95
CA HIS A 71 3.01 -1.56 -15.12
C HIS A 71 4.54 -1.51 -15.05
N ALA A 72 5.20 -2.19 -15.99
CA ALA A 72 6.63 -2.09 -16.17
C ALA A 72 6.98 -0.73 -16.77
N VAL A 73 7.90 -0.02 -16.13
CA VAL A 73 8.33 1.33 -16.51
C VAL A 73 9.85 1.45 -16.37
N ASP A 74 10.42 2.58 -16.81
CA ASP A 74 11.82 2.89 -16.59
C ASP A 74 11.98 4.39 -16.36
N TYR A 75 11.70 4.83 -15.12
CA TYR A 75 11.72 6.24 -14.76
C TYR A 75 12.84 6.53 -13.78
N THR A 76 13.68 7.50 -14.16
CA THR A 76 14.76 8.05 -13.37
C THR A 76 14.60 9.57 -13.27
N PRO A 77 15.26 10.22 -12.30
CA PRO A 77 15.30 11.68 -12.28
C PRO A 77 15.95 12.35 -13.49
N SER A 78 16.66 11.58 -14.33
CA SER A 78 17.31 12.08 -15.56
C SER A 78 16.44 11.96 -16.81
N ASN A 79 15.46 11.05 -16.84
CA ASN A 79 14.64 10.80 -18.04
C ASN A 79 13.17 11.21 -17.89
N SER A 80 12.70 11.45 -16.65
CA SER A 80 11.30 11.67 -16.33
C SER A 80 11.13 12.66 -15.17
N GLY A 81 9.92 13.16 -15.01
CA GLY A 81 9.59 14.12 -13.95
C GLY A 81 10.17 15.50 -14.23
N SER A 82 10.20 16.35 -13.20
CA SER A 82 10.67 17.72 -13.33
C SER A 82 11.47 18.14 -12.10
N TRP A 83 12.56 18.86 -12.34
CA TRP A 83 13.42 19.42 -11.30
C TRP A 83 13.05 20.87 -11.02
N GLU A 84 12.80 21.17 -9.75
CA GLU A 84 12.80 22.51 -9.19
C GLU A 84 14.19 22.78 -8.58
N ARG A 85 14.85 23.85 -9.03
CA ARG A 85 16.22 24.21 -8.65
C ARG A 85 16.23 25.58 -8.00
N PRO A 86 15.77 25.70 -6.74
CA PRO A 86 15.75 26.99 -6.08
C PRO A 86 17.16 27.54 -5.89
N ALA A 87 17.31 28.87 -5.88
CA ALA A 87 18.60 29.53 -5.69
C ALA A 87 19.23 29.25 -4.31
N LYS A 88 18.40 28.88 -3.32
CA LYS A 88 18.79 28.47 -1.98
C LYS A 88 17.95 27.27 -1.57
N GLY A 89 18.58 26.28 -0.92
CA GLY A 89 17.92 25.05 -0.47
C GLY A 89 18.16 23.86 -1.39
N PRO A 90 17.55 22.70 -1.06
CA PRO A 90 17.73 21.48 -1.83
C PRO A 90 17.08 21.60 -3.21
N TRP A 91 17.62 20.86 -4.18
CA TRP A 91 16.92 20.60 -5.42
C TRP A 91 15.82 19.58 -5.19
N VAL A 92 14.68 19.79 -5.83
CA VAL A 92 13.51 18.93 -5.66
C VAL A 92 13.09 18.38 -7.01
N TRP A 93 13.10 17.06 -7.15
CA TRP A 93 12.55 16.37 -8.30
C TRP A 93 11.16 15.85 -7.99
N ARG A 94 10.22 16.00 -8.93
CA ARG A 94 8.85 15.49 -8.80
C ARG A 94 8.41 14.69 -10.02
N LEU A 95 7.73 13.57 -9.76
CA LEU A 95 7.06 12.75 -10.77
C LEU A 95 5.60 12.54 -10.37
N LYS A 96 4.68 12.92 -11.25
CA LYS A 96 3.23 12.81 -11.03
C LYS A 96 2.63 11.67 -11.83
N LEU A 97 1.88 10.82 -11.16
CA LEU A 97 1.32 9.58 -11.68
C LEU A 97 -0.19 9.55 -11.47
N TYR A 98 -0.92 8.97 -12.42
CA TYR A 98 -2.34 8.69 -12.32
C TYR A 98 -2.68 7.36 -12.98
N ALA A 99 -3.21 6.41 -12.22
CA ALA A 99 -3.72 5.16 -12.74
C ALA A 99 -5.22 5.13 -12.54
N ALA A 100 -5.99 5.44 -13.59
CA ALA A 100 -7.42 5.64 -13.48
C ALA A 100 -8.09 4.46 -12.78
N ASP A 101 -8.97 4.76 -11.83
CA ASP A 101 -9.74 3.75 -11.09
C ASP A 101 -8.93 2.82 -10.16
N ALA A 102 -7.65 3.11 -9.88
CA ALA A 102 -6.90 2.35 -8.89
C ALA A 102 -7.47 2.56 -7.48
N VAL A 103 -7.55 1.49 -6.70
CA VAL A 103 -7.90 1.53 -5.28
C VAL A 103 -6.69 1.98 -4.44
N HIS A 104 -5.50 1.56 -4.86
CA HIS A 104 -4.22 1.92 -4.27
C HIS A 104 -3.12 1.75 -5.31
N LEU A 105 -1.95 2.35 -5.03
CA LEU A 105 -0.73 2.23 -5.81
C LEU A 105 0.39 1.64 -4.95
N ASN A 106 1.32 0.93 -5.56
CA ASN A 106 2.60 0.58 -4.91
C ASN A 106 3.75 0.68 -5.92
N PHE A 107 4.97 0.80 -5.43
CA PHE A 107 6.13 1.14 -6.24
C PHE A 107 7.28 0.17 -5.99
N GLY A 108 7.93 -0.25 -7.07
CA GLY A 108 9.16 -1.04 -7.04
C GLY A 108 10.28 -0.29 -7.73
N PHE A 109 11.34 -0.02 -6.98
CA PHE A 109 12.57 0.59 -7.46
C PHE A 109 13.66 -0.48 -7.52
N GLU A 110 14.15 -0.80 -8.72
CA GLU A 110 15.28 -1.73 -8.89
C GLU A 110 16.62 -1.13 -8.50
N ARG A 111 16.70 0.20 -8.43
CA ARG A 111 17.84 0.95 -7.90
C ARG A 111 17.33 2.01 -6.94
N PHE A 112 17.80 1.92 -5.70
CA PHE A 112 17.57 2.88 -4.64
C PHE A 112 18.86 3.06 -3.84
N ALA A 113 19.62 4.09 -4.18
CA ALA A 113 20.74 4.57 -3.40
C ALA A 113 20.66 6.10 -3.32
N LEU A 114 20.51 6.61 -2.10
CA LEU A 114 20.39 8.05 -1.85
C LEU A 114 21.62 8.55 -1.08
N PRO A 115 22.19 9.72 -1.46
CA PRO A 115 23.28 10.31 -0.70
C PRO A 115 22.80 10.80 0.68
N PRO A 116 23.72 11.03 1.64
CA PRO A 116 23.37 11.58 2.94
C PRO A 116 22.53 12.85 2.83
N GLY A 117 21.41 12.91 3.57
CA GLY A 117 20.50 14.07 3.57
C GLY A 117 19.44 14.07 2.46
N ALA A 118 19.56 13.22 1.44
CA ALA A 118 18.50 13.06 0.44
C ALA A 118 17.30 12.28 0.98
N GLN A 119 16.11 12.63 0.50
CA GLN A 119 14.84 12.05 0.95
C GLN A 119 13.89 11.85 -0.23
N LEU A 120 13.28 10.66 -0.30
CA LEU A 120 12.17 10.35 -1.22
C LEU A 120 10.87 10.25 -0.43
N LEU A 121 9.91 11.10 -0.75
CA LEU A 121 8.55 11.08 -0.22
C LEU A 121 7.58 10.70 -1.33
N ILE A 122 6.62 9.81 -1.06
CA ILE A 122 5.60 9.41 -2.04
C ILE A 122 4.23 9.78 -1.50
N VAL A 123 3.64 10.84 -2.03
CA VAL A 123 2.43 11.48 -1.50
C VAL A 123 1.20 11.02 -2.29
N ALA A 124 0.13 10.63 -1.61
CA ALA A 124 -1.16 10.34 -2.25
C ALA A 124 -1.76 11.59 -2.88
N GLY A 125 -2.53 11.46 -3.96
CA GLY A 125 -3.12 12.60 -4.66
C GLY A 125 -4.07 13.48 -3.82
N ASP A 126 -4.61 12.95 -2.72
CA ASP A 126 -5.41 13.73 -1.77
C ASP A 126 -4.56 14.50 -0.72
N GLY A 127 -3.25 14.27 -0.70
CA GLY A 127 -2.29 14.88 0.21
C GLY A 127 -2.51 14.52 1.69
N LYS A 128 -3.30 13.49 2.00
CA LYS A 128 -3.59 13.08 3.38
C LYS A 128 -2.62 12.04 3.91
N THR A 129 -2.03 11.23 3.03
CA THR A 129 -1.08 10.18 3.39
C THR A 129 0.12 10.20 2.47
N ALA A 130 1.25 9.69 2.98
CA ALA A 130 2.47 9.49 2.20
C ALA A 130 3.20 8.23 2.66
N LEU A 131 4.11 7.75 1.82
CA LEU A 131 5.14 6.76 2.17
C LEU A 131 6.50 7.46 2.28
N GLY A 132 7.32 6.98 3.21
CA GLY A 132 8.59 7.62 3.55
C GLY A 132 8.46 8.70 4.64
N PRO A 133 9.42 9.64 4.73
CA PRO A 133 10.54 9.82 3.81
C PRO A 133 11.49 8.61 3.82
N TYR A 134 11.74 8.05 2.65
CA TYR A 134 12.79 7.06 2.45
C TYR A 134 14.13 7.76 2.28
N THR A 135 15.15 7.25 2.94
CA THR A 135 16.46 7.87 3.06
C THR A 135 17.55 6.82 2.84
N ARG A 136 18.81 7.22 2.99
CA ARG A 136 19.94 6.28 3.05
C ARG A 136 19.74 5.16 4.09
N ALA A 137 19.01 5.40 5.18
CA ALA A 137 18.76 4.39 6.21
C ALA A 137 17.84 3.25 5.72
N ASP A 138 17.08 3.47 4.64
CA ASP A 138 16.19 2.50 4.03
C ASP A 138 16.85 1.72 2.88
N MET A 139 18.14 1.98 2.62
CA MET A 139 18.91 1.25 1.62
C MET A 139 19.19 -0.17 2.10
N LEU A 140 18.90 -1.13 1.22
CA LEU A 140 19.10 -2.55 1.47
C LEU A 140 20.25 -3.06 0.61
N GLU A 141 20.89 -4.16 1.02
CA GLU A 141 22.07 -4.74 0.34
C GLU A 141 21.80 -5.04 -1.15
N HIS A 142 20.61 -5.51 -1.48
CA HIS A 142 20.20 -5.79 -2.86
C HIS A 142 19.89 -4.52 -3.69
N GLY A 143 19.94 -3.32 -3.10
CA GLY A 143 19.81 -2.04 -3.79
C GLY A 143 18.42 -1.72 -4.33
N GLN A 144 17.38 -2.42 -3.87
CA GLN A 144 15.99 -2.20 -4.30
C GLN A 144 15.18 -1.59 -3.17
N LEU A 145 14.11 -0.88 -3.53
CA LEU A 145 13.07 -0.42 -2.60
C LEU A 145 11.71 -0.85 -3.11
N TRP A 146 10.94 -1.55 -2.28
CA TRP A 146 9.55 -1.92 -2.57
C TRP A 146 8.65 -1.34 -1.49
N THR A 147 7.60 -0.64 -1.92
CA THR A 147 6.80 0.16 -1.00
C THR A 147 5.54 -0.58 -0.55
N PRO A 148 5.02 -0.29 0.65
CA PRO A 148 3.64 -0.58 0.99
C PRO A 148 2.66 0.06 -0.01
N VAL A 149 1.38 -0.30 0.10
CA VAL A 149 0.34 0.30 -0.74
C VAL A 149 0.06 1.74 -0.29
N LEU A 150 -0.15 2.65 -1.22
CA LEU A 150 -0.56 4.03 -1.03
C LEU A 150 -2.00 4.16 -1.52
N GLY A 151 -2.91 4.64 -0.68
CA GLY A 151 -4.32 4.73 -1.05
C GLY A 151 -4.58 5.74 -2.17
N GLY A 152 -5.54 5.41 -3.04
CA GLY A 152 -5.96 6.27 -4.15
C GLY A 152 -5.31 5.92 -5.48
N ASP A 153 -5.67 6.71 -6.49
CA ASP A 153 -5.31 6.50 -7.90
C ASP A 153 -4.25 7.47 -8.42
N GLN A 154 -3.75 8.35 -7.55
CA GLN A 154 -2.75 9.35 -7.85
C GLN A 154 -1.62 9.31 -6.84
N ALA A 155 -0.41 9.55 -7.32
CA ALA A 155 0.77 9.69 -6.48
C ALA A 155 1.73 10.75 -7.03
N ILE A 156 2.41 11.43 -6.11
CA ILE A 156 3.52 12.33 -6.40
C ILE A 156 4.75 11.78 -5.69
N LEU A 157 5.77 11.38 -6.46
CA LEU A 157 7.08 11.05 -5.93
C LEU A 157 7.88 12.34 -5.88
N GLN A 158 8.37 12.70 -4.70
CA GLN A 158 9.19 13.88 -4.48
C GLN A 158 10.55 13.46 -3.90
N LEU A 159 11.62 13.68 -4.64
CA LEU A 159 12.99 13.53 -4.17
C LEU A 159 13.55 14.92 -3.83
N SER A 160 14.06 15.09 -2.62
CA SER A 160 14.81 16.27 -2.18
C SER A 160 16.28 15.89 -1.99
N VAL A 161 17.20 16.67 -2.54
CA VAL A 161 18.66 16.40 -2.48
C VAL A 161 19.47 17.69 -2.50
N ASP A 162 20.61 17.72 -1.79
CA ASP A 162 21.57 18.83 -1.90
C ASP A 162 22.08 18.94 -3.34
N SER A 163 22.14 20.15 -3.89
CA SER A 163 22.52 20.39 -5.28
C SER A 163 23.90 19.85 -5.64
N ARG A 164 24.81 19.69 -4.67
CA ARG A 164 26.17 19.14 -4.86
C ARG A 164 26.20 17.60 -4.88
N GLN A 165 25.08 16.94 -4.56
CA GLN A 165 24.99 15.49 -4.42
C GLN A 165 24.01 14.86 -5.42
N VAL A 166 23.46 15.65 -6.35
CA VAL A 166 22.48 15.17 -7.35
C VAL A 166 23.04 14.01 -8.18
N ASP A 167 24.30 14.08 -8.57
CA ASP A 167 24.97 13.03 -9.37
C ASP A 167 25.22 11.73 -8.58
N GLN A 168 24.99 11.74 -7.25
CA GLN A 168 25.09 10.55 -6.38
C GLN A 168 23.74 9.85 -6.17
N VAL A 169 22.66 10.36 -6.76
CA VAL A 169 21.33 9.75 -6.66
C VAL A 169 21.23 8.61 -7.66
N GLU A 170 21.00 7.39 -7.15
CA GLU A 170 20.55 6.26 -7.96
C GLU A 170 19.09 5.95 -7.60
N LEU A 171 18.17 6.41 -8.45
CA LEU A 171 16.74 6.16 -8.28
C LEU A 171 16.16 5.70 -9.62
N ARG A 172 15.72 4.45 -9.69
CA ARG A 172 15.11 3.86 -10.88
C ARG A 172 13.82 3.14 -10.52
N LEU A 173 12.69 3.79 -10.80
CA LEU A 173 11.36 3.23 -10.68
C LEU A 173 11.12 2.30 -11.88
N THR A 174 10.87 1.02 -11.62
CA THR A 174 10.62 0.04 -12.68
C THR A 174 9.24 -0.61 -12.59
N HIS A 175 8.57 -0.51 -11.45
CA HIS A 175 7.26 -1.13 -11.23
C HIS A 175 6.27 -0.14 -10.61
N ILE A 176 5.08 -0.06 -11.20
CA ILE A 176 3.92 0.62 -10.61
C ILE A 176 2.78 -0.40 -10.51
N GLY A 177 2.42 -0.79 -9.28
CA GLY A 177 1.26 -1.62 -9.02
C GLY A 177 -0.03 -0.80 -9.09
N HIS A 178 -0.91 -1.15 -10.03
CA HIS A 178 -2.28 -0.62 -10.15
C HIS A 178 -3.24 -1.54 -9.39
N GLY A 179 -3.56 -1.18 -8.15
CA GLY A 179 -4.38 -1.98 -7.25
C GLY A 179 -5.87 -1.97 -7.59
N TYR A 180 -6.50 -3.15 -7.64
CA TYR A 180 -7.96 -3.29 -7.83
C TYR A 180 -8.64 -4.09 -6.73
N ARG A 181 -7.90 -4.95 -6.01
CA ARG A 181 -8.39 -5.60 -4.79
C ARG A 181 -7.96 -4.81 -3.55
N GLY A 182 -8.83 -4.86 -2.54
CA GLY A 182 -8.64 -4.19 -1.27
C GLY A 182 -7.52 -4.83 -0.47
N PHE A 183 -6.39 -4.11 -0.35
CA PHE A 183 -5.31 -4.42 0.58
C PHE A 183 -5.28 -3.31 1.63
N GLY A 184 -6.25 -3.31 2.56
CA GLY A 184 -6.49 -2.21 3.49
C GLY A 184 -7.37 -1.07 2.96
N HIS A 185 -7.92 -1.23 1.75
CA HIS A 185 -8.80 -0.27 1.08
C HIS A 185 -10.07 -0.95 0.56
N ARG A 186 -11.11 -0.18 0.21
CA ARG A 186 -12.36 -0.73 -0.32
C ARG A 186 -12.10 -1.47 -1.63
N SER A 187 -12.23 -2.79 -1.60
CA SER A 187 -12.02 -3.64 -2.76
C SER A 187 -13.09 -3.42 -3.83
N LYS A 188 -12.73 -3.55 -5.11
CA LYS A 188 -13.69 -3.61 -6.23
C LYS A 188 -14.16 -5.05 -6.53
N VAL A 189 -13.41 -6.06 -6.08
CA VAL A 189 -13.73 -7.49 -6.22
C VAL A 189 -13.60 -8.18 -4.86
N CYS A 190 -14.52 -9.09 -4.53
CA CYS A 190 -14.70 -9.76 -3.22
C CYS A 190 -13.48 -9.81 -2.27
N LYS A 191 -13.73 -9.44 -1.00
CA LYS A 191 -12.84 -9.69 0.16
C LYS A 191 -12.94 -11.17 0.57
N SER A 192 -12.21 -11.58 1.61
CA SER A 192 -12.49 -12.80 2.40
C SER A 192 -14.00 -13.01 2.59
N GLY A 193 -14.48 -14.25 2.42
CA GLY A 193 -15.89 -14.58 2.60
C GLY A 193 -16.41 -14.15 3.98
N SER A 194 -17.69 -13.80 4.09
CA SER A 194 -18.29 -13.33 5.34
C SER A 194 -18.26 -14.36 6.47
N CYS A 195 -18.08 -15.65 6.15
CA CYS A 195 -17.93 -16.74 7.11
C CYS A 195 -16.65 -16.67 7.97
N ASN A 196 -15.66 -15.85 7.59
CA ASN A 196 -14.42 -15.72 8.35
C ASN A 196 -14.63 -14.97 9.68
N THR A 197 -13.80 -15.32 10.68
CA THR A 197 -13.82 -14.75 12.03
C THR A 197 -12.61 -13.83 12.23
N ASP A 198 -12.84 -12.65 12.79
CA ASP A 198 -11.77 -11.73 13.16
C ASP A 198 -11.03 -12.21 14.42
N VAL A 199 -9.72 -12.00 14.49
CA VAL A 199 -8.93 -12.27 15.71
C VAL A 199 -9.35 -11.40 16.91
N ALA A 200 -10.04 -10.29 16.67
CA ALA A 200 -10.65 -9.48 17.73
C ALA A 200 -11.83 -10.18 18.43
N CYS A 201 -12.32 -11.31 17.90
CA CYS A 201 -13.32 -12.16 18.54
C CYS A 201 -12.73 -13.16 19.54
N LEU A 202 -11.40 -13.29 19.61
CA LEU A 202 -10.74 -14.15 20.59
C LEU A 202 -11.01 -13.61 22.01
N ALA A 203 -11.30 -14.50 22.96
CA ALA A 203 -11.42 -14.13 24.36
C ALA A 203 -10.04 -13.80 24.95
N ASP A 204 -9.97 -13.05 26.06
CA ASP A 204 -8.69 -12.62 26.66
C ASP A 204 -7.72 -13.78 26.98
N GLY A 205 -8.27 -14.93 27.41
CA GLY A 205 -7.51 -16.14 27.73
C GLY A 205 -7.24 -17.09 26.55
N ASP A 206 -7.59 -16.69 25.32
CA ASP A 206 -7.44 -17.56 24.16
C ASP A 206 -5.95 -17.79 23.83
N PRO A 207 -5.51 -19.06 23.66
CA PRO A 207 -4.10 -19.38 23.39
C PRO A 207 -3.57 -18.78 22.08
N TRP A 208 -4.44 -18.34 21.16
CA TRP A 208 -4.07 -17.71 19.90
C TRP A 208 -3.73 -16.21 20.01
N ASN A 209 -4.02 -15.56 21.14
CA ASN A 209 -3.73 -14.14 21.34
C ASN A 209 -2.23 -13.82 21.25
N ALA A 210 -1.37 -14.70 21.77
CA ALA A 210 0.08 -14.53 21.67
C ALA A 210 0.61 -14.76 20.25
N PRO A 211 0.36 -15.93 19.60
CA PRO A 211 0.92 -16.22 18.27
C PRO A 211 0.31 -15.40 17.14
N ARG A 212 -0.88 -14.78 17.28
CA ARG A 212 -1.45 -13.96 16.18
C ARG A 212 -0.51 -12.84 15.72
N ARG A 213 0.28 -12.26 16.64
CA ARG A 213 1.25 -11.20 16.34
C ARG A 213 2.47 -11.68 15.55
N SER A 214 2.63 -12.99 15.36
CA SER A 214 3.64 -13.57 14.47
C SER A 214 3.21 -13.55 13.02
N VAL A 215 1.92 -13.38 12.71
CA VAL A 215 1.37 -13.51 11.36
C VAL A 215 1.48 -12.18 10.61
N GLY A 216 1.93 -12.25 9.36
CA GLY A 216 2.00 -11.12 8.45
C GLY A 216 1.35 -11.47 7.11
N ALA A 217 0.46 -10.60 6.62
CA ALA A 217 0.12 -10.59 5.21
C ALA A 217 1.27 -9.95 4.45
N TYR A 218 1.60 -10.40 3.25
CA TYR A 218 2.65 -9.76 2.46
C TYR A 218 2.25 -9.59 1.01
N SER A 219 2.82 -8.58 0.38
CA SER A 219 2.87 -8.45 -1.07
C SER A 219 4.21 -8.95 -1.61
N ARG A 220 4.22 -9.38 -2.86
CA ARG A 220 5.40 -9.78 -3.63
C ARG A 220 5.29 -9.21 -5.04
N ASN A 221 6.40 -8.72 -5.58
CA ASN A 221 6.49 -8.06 -6.88
C ASN A 221 5.45 -6.92 -7.06
N GLY A 222 4.92 -6.36 -5.97
CA GLY A 222 3.83 -5.39 -5.98
C GLY A 222 2.47 -5.90 -6.51
N VAL A 223 2.32 -7.20 -6.78
CA VAL A 223 1.18 -7.77 -7.54
C VAL A 223 0.43 -8.86 -6.79
N PHE A 224 1.18 -9.75 -6.12
CA PHE A 224 0.64 -10.94 -5.47
C PHE A 224 0.65 -10.78 -3.97
N ALA A 225 -0.34 -11.37 -3.31
CA ALA A 225 -0.45 -11.40 -1.86
C ALA A 225 -0.55 -12.84 -1.34
N CYS A 226 0.09 -13.06 -0.21
CA CYS A 226 0.08 -14.31 0.55
C CYS A 226 0.20 -14.01 2.05
N THR A 227 0.28 -15.06 2.86
CA THR A 227 0.47 -14.97 4.32
C THR A 227 1.74 -15.73 4.72
N GLY A 228 2.38 -15.26 5.79
CA GLY A 228 3.44 -16.00 6.46
C GLY A 228 3.43 -15.71 7.96
N SER A 229 4.34 -16.36 8.69
CA SER A 229 4.49 -16.15 10.12
C SER A 229 5.93 -16.18 10.56
N LEU A 230 6.23 -15.42 11.62
CA LEU A 230 7.52 -15.50 12.31
C LEU A 230 7.64 -16.82 13.07
N VAL A 231 8.78 -17.46 12.94
CA VAL A 231 9.15 -18.67 13.69
C VAL A 231 10.38 -18.41 14.55
N ASN A 232 10.39 -18.98 15.75
CA ASN A 232 11.57 -18.92 16.61
C ASN A 232 12.63 -19.94 16.16
N ASN A 233 13.84 -19.82 16.69
CA ASN A 233 14.90 -20.80 16.54
C ASN A 233 15.48 -21.18 17.91
N THR A 234 16.31 -22.23 17.96
CA THR A 234 16.89 -22.75 19.21
C THR A 234 17.84 -21.79 19.91
N ALA A 235 18.39 -20.80 19.20
CA ALA A 235 19.23 -19.75 19.78
C ALA A 235 18.42 -18.67 20.51
N ASN A 236 17.10 -18.59 20.30
CA ASN A 236 16.21 -17.59 20.89
C ASN A 236 16.68 -16.14 20.66
N ASP A 237 17.32 -15.90 19.52
CA ASP A 237 18.00 -14.64 19.19
C ASP A 237 17.08 -13.58 18.56
N ARG A 238 15.79 -13.92 18.41
CA ARG A 238 14.76 -13.07 17.78
C ARG A 238 15.08 -12.69 16.33
N ARG A 239 15.86 -13.52 15.61
CA ARG A 239 15.97 -13.39 14.15
C ARG A 239 14.58 -13.43 13.51
N MET A 240 14.34 -12.53 12.56
CA MET A 240 13.09 -12.39 11.83
C MET A 240 12.92 -13.50 10.77
N LEU A 241 12.89 -14.76 11.22
CA LEU A 241 12.67 -15.91 10.35
C LEU A 241 11.19 -15.95 9.97
N PHE A 242 10.88 -15.68 8.70
CA PHE A 242 9.52 -15.58 8.20
C PHE A 242 9.19 -16.77 7.30
N LEU A 243 8.33 -17.66 7.78
CA LEU A 243 7.88 -18.86 7.07
C LEU A 243 6.70 -18.53 6.15
N THR A 244 6.72 -19.02 4.92
CA THR A 244 5.59 -18.97 3.97
C THR A 244 5.60 -20.20 3.06
N ALA A 245 4.66 -20.26 2.10
CA ALA A 245 4.47 -21.41 1.22
C ALA A 245 5.22 -21.28 -0.11
N THR A 246 5.73 -22.40 -0.62
CA THR A 246 6.41 -22.47 -1.93
C THR A 246 5.49 -22.08 -3.08
N HIS A 247 4.19 -22.40 -3.01
CA HIS A 247 3.22 -21.99 -4.06
C HIS A 247 3.07 -20.47 -4.18
N CYS A 248 3.44 -19.69 -3.15
CA CYS A 248 3.48 -18.23 -3.24
C CYS A 248 4.64 -17.72 -4.14
N GLY A 249 5.52 -18.64 -4.57
CA GLY A 249 6.61 -18.39 -5.50
C GLY A 249 7.82 -17.69 -4.86
N VAL A 250 7.95 -17.73 -3.53
CA VAL A 250 9.10 -17.20 -2.79
C VAL A 250 10.17 -18.29 -2.71
N SER A 251 10.98 -18.40 -3.76
CA SER A 251 11.96 -19.49 -3.93
C SER A 251 13.41 -19.03 -4.10
N ASN A 252 13.66 -17.71 -4.11
CA ASN A 252 15.00 -17.13 -4.25
C ASN A 252 15.04 -15.67 -3.79
N ASP A 253 16.26 -15.13 -3.65
CA ASP A 253 16.50 -13.75 -3.21
C ASP A 253 15.88 -12.70 -4.14
N SER A 254 15.88 -12.94 -5.47
CA SER A 254 15.30 -11.99 -6.42
C SER A 254 13.80 -11.78 -6.20
N VAL A 255 13.12 -12.79 -5.65
CA VAL A 255 11.72 -12.68 -5.27
C VAL A 255 11.59 -12.11 -3.86
N ALA A 256 12.36 -12.63 -2.90
CA ALA A 256 12.27 -12.22 -1.51
C ALA A 256 12.54 -10.71 -1.33
N SER A 257 13.46 -10.15 -2.11
CA SER A 257 13.78 -8.71 -2.09
C SER A 257 12.61 -7.81 -2.46
N THR A 258 11.59 -8.35 -3.16
CA THR A 258 10.38 -7.61 -3.57
C THR A 258 9.28 -7.62 -2.54
N MET A 259 9.45 -8.38 -1.46
CA MET A 259 8.39 -8.60 -0.49
C MET A 259 8.22 -7.39 0.42
N VAL A 260 6.95 -7.07 0.70
CA VAL A 260 6.56 -6.13 1.75
C VAL A 260 5.58 -6.84 2.67
N VAL A 261 5.97 -7.04 3.92
CA VAL A 261 5.15 -7.66 4.97
C VAL A 261 4.40 -6.57 5.73
N TYR A 262 3.14 -6.84 6.03
CA TYR A 262 2.21 -5.97 6.73
C TYR A 262 1.82 -6.65 8.04
N TRP A 263 2.18 -6.02 9.14
CA TRP A 263 1.97 -6.54 10.48
C TRP A 263 0.70 -5.94 11.09
N ASN A 264 0.05 -6.70 11.98
CA ASN A 264 -1.18 -6.26 12.66
C ASN A 264 -2.29 -5.83 11.68
N TYR A 265 -2.39 -6.52 10.54
CA TYR A 265 -3.47 -6.29 9.58
C TYR A 265 -4.75 -7.02 10.04
N GLU A 266 -5.38 -6.49 11.08
CA GLU A 266 -6.54 -7.12 11.73
C GLU A 266 -7.71 -6.13 11.92
N SER A 267 -8.92 -6.68 12.11
CA SER A 267 -10.08 -5.86 12.48
C SER A 267 -9.90 -5.31 13.89
N PRO A 268 -10.18 -4.01 14.14
CA PRO A 268 -10.11 -3.44 15.48
C PRO A 268 -11.25 -3.94 16.39
N THR A 269 -12.30 -4.54 15.84
CA THR A 269 -13.46 -5.04 16.58
C THR A 269 -13.87 -6.42 16.10
N CYS A 270 -14.48 -7.22 16.99
CA CYS A 270 -15.09 -8.48 16.61
C CYS A 270 -16.33 -8.22 15.75
N ARG A 271 -16.27 -8.56 14.45
CA ARG A 271 -17.42 -8.46 13.55
C ARG A 271 -18.10 -9.82 13.46
N VAL A 272 -19.42 -9.82 13.51
CA VAL A 272 -20.22 -11.05 13.52
C VAL A 272 -19.99 -11.85 12.23
N PRO A 273 -19.51 -13.10 12.29
CA PRO A 273 -19.39 -13.96 11.11
C PRO A 273 -20.72 -14.13 10.39
N GLY A 274 -20.68 -14.14 9.06
CA GLY A 274 -21.86 -14.18 8.18
C GLY A 274 -22.53 -12.81 7.97
N SER A 275 -22.21 -11.79 8.76
CA SER A 275 -22.80 -10.45 8.59
C SER A 275 -22.15 -9.65 7.46
N ALA A 276 -22.86 -8.61 6.99
CA ALA A 276 -22.32 -7.64 6.04
C ALA A 276 -21.04 -6.94 6.57
N ALA A 277 -20.93 -6.79 7.90
CA ALA A 277 -19.76 -6.18 8.52
C ALA A 277 -18.48 -7.00 8.33
N SER A 278 -18.55 -8.34 8.39
CA SER A 278 -17.36 -9.21 8.25
C SER A 278 -16.69 -9.08 6.87
N GLY A 279 -17.46 -8.73 5.84
CA GLY A 279 -16.98 -8.43 4.48
C GLY A 279 -16.38 -7.03 4.26
N MET A 280 -16.47 -6.12 5.23
CA MET A 280 -15.98 -4.74 5.08
C MET A 280 -14.45 -4.64 5.10
N ALA A 281 -13.90 -3.61 4.44
CA ALA A 281 -12.45 -3.36 4.41
C ALA A 281 -11.90 -3.13 5.83
N LEU A 282 -10.72 -3.70 6.09
CA LEU A 282 -9.98 -3.46 7.32
C LEU A 282 -9.10 -2.22 7.17
N PRO A 283 -8.81 -1.49 8.26
CA PRO A 283 -7.84 -0.41 8.24
C PRO A 283 -6.49 -0.89 7.70
N LYS A 284 -5.85 -0.07 6.86
CA LYS A 284 -4.47 -0.32 6.42
C LYS A 284 -3.54 -0.24 7.64
N PRO A 285 -2.66 -1.23 7.88
CA PRO A 285 -1.68 -1.17 8.95
C PRO A 285 -0.56 -0.18 8.62
N THR A 286 0.01 0.43 9.65
CA THR A 286 1.16 1.35 9.54
C THR A 286 2.50 0.64 9.74
N THR A 287 2.49 -0.59 10.26
CA THR A 287 3.70 -1.38 10.53
C THR A 287 3.99 -2.31 9.37
N THR A 288 5.11 -2.07 8.68
CA THR A 288 5.53 -2.88 7.54
C THR A 288 7.02 -3.20 7.60
N THR A 289 7.43 -4.25 6.91
CA THR A 289 8.84 -4.64 6.73
C THR A 289 9.06 -4.97 5.26
N ALA A 290 10.13 -4.45 4.66
CA ALA A 290 10.53 -4.76 3.29
C ALA A 290 11.96 -5.31 3.28
N GLY A 291 12.41 -5.81 2.12
CA GLY A 291 13.81 -6.24 1.96
C GLY A 291 14.13 -7.61 2.52
N LEU A 292 13.24 -8.57 2.34
CA LEU A 292 13.43 -9.92 2.84
C LEU A 292 14.52 -10.63 2.02
N ARG A 293 15.25 -11.52 2.70
CA ARG A 293 16.23 -12.42 2.10
C ARG A 293 15.69 -13.85 2.15
N PHE A 294 15.82 -14.56 1.05
CA PHE A 294 15.50 -15.97 0.97
C PHE A 294 16.55 -16.78 1.75
N LEU A 295 16.08 -17.73 2.55
CA LEU A 295 16.97 -18.60 3.34
C LEU A 295 16.98 -20.02 2.79
N ALA A 296 15.80 -20.62 2.60
CA ALA A 296 15.64 -21.96 2.08
C ALA A 296 14.19 -22.19 1.66
N ALA A 297 13.97 -23.23 0.85
CA ALA A 297 12.66 -23.79 0.57
C ALA A 297 12.74 -25.32 0.65
N THR A 298 11.62 -25.95 0.97
CA THR A 298 11.45 -27.40 0.83
C THR A 298 10.14 -27.66 0.09
N GLU A 299 10.17 -28.56 -0.89
CA GLU A 299 8.95 -29.04 -1.57
C GLU A 299 8.37 -30.27 -0.87
N ASN A 300 9.11 -30.86 0.08
CA ASN A 300 8.63 -31.95 0.90
C ASN A 300 9.26 -31.89 2.31
N PRO A 301 8.56 -31.31 3.31
CA PRO A 301 9.08 -31.24 4.67
C PRO A 301 9.16 -32.61 5.37
N PHE A 302 8.67 -33.68 4.74
CA PHE A 302 8.60 -35.04 5.32
C PHE A 302 9.50 -36.08 4.63
N ASP A 303 10.13 -35.76 3.49
CA ASP A 303 10.97 -36.73 2.76
C ASP A 303 12.38 -36.95 3.36
N GLY A 304 12.70 -36.30 4.49
CA GLY A 304 13.98 -36.51 5.18
C GLY A 304 15.23 -36.07 4.37
N GLY A 305 15.04 -35.34 3.27
CA GLY A 305 16.13 -34.76 2.49
C GLY A 305 16.78 -33.58 3.20
N ALA A 306 18.10 -33.47 3.10
CA ALA A 306 18.83 -32.32 3.62
C ALA A 306 18.31 -31.01 2.98
N PRO A 307 18.15 -29.92 3.76
CA PRO A 307 17.78 -28.63 3.20
C PRO A 307 18.80 -28.21 2.13
N ALA A 308 18.29 -27.72 1.00
CA ALA A 308 19.09 -27.22 -0.12
C ALA A 308 19.88 -25.96 0.24
#